data_AF-A0A0S8C878-F1
#
_entry.id   AF-A0A0S8C878-F1
#
_cell.length_a   1.000
_cell.length_b   1.000
_cell.length_c   1.000
_cell.angle_alpha   90.00
_cell.angle_beta   90.00
_cell.angle_gamma   90.00
#
_symmetry.space_group_name_H-M   'P 1'
#
loop_
_entity.id
_entity.type
_entity.pdbx_description
1 polymer ?
#
loop_
_entity_poly.entity_id
_entity_poly.type
_entity_poly.pdbx_seq_one_letter_code
_entity_poly.pdbx_strand_id
1 'polypeptide(L)'
;MVKTAEVEGHIYDIDNKRVQAQTYIVQKGDSLWRILRKKRLLNQGNSAELRSILRQLNKSLPNLDLIYPGQEILIPLRITSLPPRSVSQKPSPLKEDPVITSNDPEFEMYRVRPGDSLFRIAKRLYNIPNEDFYDEYIELFKKMNPTIKNLNELHAGQVVKLPVYSPGTARKPIEAAFSKKPAEGIEIEKAEVNKKANTLDNDLGNIFVEMGEEWIQSGEHFLPIDSMGSINIKAASFPIIYLQNGQRVIVDLNNELPKDIGNLIQSTWANYRIVHLMEKEDLRSALAKILSMCNYAKVYEKGEPLELKGDMNFRVTGDLIVSFPDNGSKSKPDYVVINLIDNYTEPTSWLVKRLMEREGVRIIDYPPRDNTYPGGIEESDILEGGTDRFSLVERLLALTNHNFSTQIEIPVYQSHKADLRVNINVDFFLRIGESDAIIDLTGLTPQIVSFLEEHQFSYLSLSAEKDPLELIAKTLEFLNVQFGNGQHSFVIAEKDSWRNIQFTLPGITFADPTGKAIIATAADLRNELAVLLSQQGYRILELSALSHLHQ
;
A
#
# COMPACT_ATOMS: atom_id res chain seq x y z
N MET A 1 -13.20 -27.59 -57.39
CA MET A 1 -12.64 -28.39 -56.29
C MET A 1 -11.72 -27.50 -55.48
N VAL A 2 -12.21 -26.93 -54.38
CA VAL A 2 -11.34 -26.35 -53.35
C VAL A 2 -11.36 -27.36 -52.22
N LYS A 3 -10.23 -28.05 -52.03
CA LYS A 3 -10.01 -28.99 -50.92
C LYS A 3 -10.13 -28.20 -49.61
N THR A 4 -11.26 -28.36 -48.93
CA THR A 4 -11.36 -28.03 -47.51
C THR A 4 -10.45 -29.02 -46.79
N ALA A 5 -9.33 -28.54 -46.25
CA ALA A 5 -8.55 -29.35 -45.32
C ALA A 5 -9.45 -29.63 -44.11
N GLU A 6 -9.88 -30.88 -43.95
CA GLU A 6 -10.55 -31.37 -42.77
C GLU A 6 -9.62 -31.15 -41.57
N VAL A 7 -10.04 -30.26 -40.67
CA VAL A 7 -9.33 -30.04 -39.41
C VAL A 7 -9.74 -31.19 -38.49
N GLU A 8 -8.81 -32.12 -38.24
CA GLU A 8 -8.96 -33.19 -37.25
C GLU A 8 -9.24 -32.58 -35.87
N GLY A 9 -10.50 -32.60 -35.46
CA GLY A 9 -10.94 -32.28 -34.11
C GLY A 9 -11.46 -33.53 -33.43
N HIS A 10 -10.94 -33.84 -32.25
CA HIS A 10 -11.40 -34.99 -31.46
C HIS A 10 -12.69 -34.63 -30.73
N ILE A 11 -13.62 -35.60 -30.67
CA ILE A 11 -14.92 -35.43 -30.01
C ILE A 11 -14.85 -36.05 -28.61
N TYR A 12 -15.27 -35.28 -27.61
CA TYR A 12 -15.31 -35.68 -26.20
C TYR A 12 -16.73 -35.53 -25.67
N ASP A 13 -17.24 -36.55 -24.99
CA ASP A 13 -18.53 -36.48 -24.31
C ASP A 13 -18.30 -36.08 -22.83
N ILE A 14 -18.82 -34.91 -22.44
CA ILE A 14 -18.64 -34.29 -21.12
C ILE A 14 -20.01 -33.87 -20.57
N ASP A 15 -20.44 -34.48 -19.46
CA ASP A 15 -21.64 -34.11 -18.67
C ASP A 15 -22.94 -33.87 -19.50
N ASN A 16 -23.27 -34.77 -20.43
CA ASN A 16 -24.37 -34.68 -21.43
C ASN A 16 -24.13 -33.75 -22.64
N LYS A 17 -22.89 -33.32 -22.88
CA LYS A 17 -22.54 -32.50 -24.04
C LYS A 17 -21.46 -33.16 -24.89
N ARG A 18 -21.59 -32.99 -26.19
CA ARG A 18 -20.58 -33.41 -27.16
C ARG A 18 -19.71 -32.22 -27.50
N VAL A 19 -18.43 -32.32 -27.18
CA VAL A 19 -17.44 -31.24 -27.31
C VAL A 19 -16.44 -31.62 -28.40
N GLN A 20 -16.40 -30.87 -29.49
CA GLN A 20 -15.36 -31.00 -30.50
C GLN A 20 -14.19 -30.11 -30.09
N ALA A 21 -13.01 -30.70 -29.86
CA ALA A 21 -11.82 -29.98 -29.44
C ALA A 21 -10.62 -30.24 -30.37
N GLN A 22 -9.68 -29.30 -30.40
CA GLN A 22 -8.47 -29.36 -31.22
C GLN A 22 -7.23 -29.14 -30.35
N THR A 23 -6.17 -29.93 -30.58
CA THR A 23 -4.86 -29.73 -29.97
C THR A 23 -4.19 -28.47 -30.51
N TYR A 24 -3.71 -27.63 -29.61
CA TYR A 24 -2.98 -26.40 -29.91
C TYR A 24 -1.63 -26.41 -29.20
N ILE A 25 -0.56 -26.14 -29.95
CA ILE A 25 0.81 -26.02 -29.39
C ILE A 25 1.07 -24.55 -29.05
N VAL A 26 1.23 -24.28 -27.76
CA VAL A 26 1.40 -22.92 -27.19
C VAL A 26 2.66 -22.26 -27.74
N GLN A 27 2.58 -21.00 -28.17
CA GLN A 27 3.72 -20.24 -28.70
C GLN A 27 4.27 -19.24 -27.68
N LYS A 28 5.50 -18.73 -27.91
CA LYS A 28 6.11 -17.73 -27.02
C LYS A 28 5.23 -16.47 -26.91
N GLY A 29 4.88 -16.13 -25.67
CA GLY A 29 4.03 -14.98 -25.33
C GLY A 29 2.52 -15.25 -25.39
N ASP A 30 2.09 -16.49 -25.64
CA ASP A 30 0.67 -16.85 -25.53
C ASP A 30 0.17 -16.92 -24.10
N SER A 31 -1.10 -16.58 -23.93
CA SER A 31 -1.90 -16.90 -22.75
C SER A 31 -3.19 -17.58 -23.20
N LEU A 32 -3.77 -18.44 -22.36
CA LEU A 32 -4.98 -19.17 -22.69
C LEU A 32 -6.11 -18.23 -23.13
N TRP A 33 -6.29 -17.12 -22.42
CA TRP A 33 -7.29 -16.11 -22.74
C TRP A 33 -7.04 -15.40 -24.07
N ARG A 34 -5.76 -15.21 -24.46
CA ARG A 34 -5.41 -14.64 -25.78
C ARG A 34 -5.69 -15.63 -26.91
N ILE A 35 -5.45 -16.92 -26.68
CA ILE A 35 -5.76 -18.00 -27.63
C ILE A 35 -7.28 -18.10 -27.84
N LEU A 36 -8.06 -18.17 -26.75
CA LEU A 36 -9.53 -18.23 -26.80
C LEU A 36 -10.15 -16.99 -27.48
N ARG A 37 -9.57 -15.81 -27.24
CA ARG A 37 -9.98 -14.55 -27.89
C ARG A 37 -9.70 -14.56 -29.40
N LYS A 38 -8.50 -14.98 -29.82
CA LYS A 38 -8.16 -15.10 -31.25
C LYS A 38 -9.06 -16.10 -31.98
N LYS A 39 -9.43 -17.19 -31.31
CA LYS A 39 -10.35 -18.23 -31.84
C LYS A 39 -11.84 -17.85 -31.72
N ARG A 40 -12.17 -16.65 -31.21
CA ARG A 40 -13.53 -16.12 -31.01
C ARG A 40 -14.44 -16.99 -30.12
N LEU A 41 -13.86 -17.78 -29.22
CA LEU A 41 -14.58 -18.73 -28.36
C LEU A 41 -15.18 -18.07 -27.12
N LEU A 42 -14.73 -16.87 -26.77
CA LEU A 42 -15.23 -16.11 -25.62
C LEU A 42 -16.65 -15.55 -25.83
N ASN A 43 -17.18 -15.61 -27.06
CA ASN A 43 -18.48 -15.03 -27.42
C ASN A 43 -19.57 -16.10 -27.64
N GLN A 44 -19.25 -17.39 -27.49
CA GLN A 44 -20.13 -18.50 -27.90
C GLN A 44 -20.92 -19.18 -26.76
N GLY A 45 -20.91 -18.64 -25.55
CA GLY A 45 -21.70 -19.20 -24.45
C GLY A 45 -21.32 -18.68 -23.07
N ASN A 46 -21.85 -19.33 -22.04
CA ASN A 46 -21.56 -19.04 -20.64
C ASN A 46 -20.08 -19.25 -20.34
N SER A 47 -19.37 -18.21 -19.88
CA SER A 47 -17.94 -18.25 -19.58
C SER A 47 -17.58 -19.27 -18.48
N ALA A 48 -18.50 -19.57 -17.56
CA ALA A 48 -18.33 -20.60 -16.55
C ALA A 48 -18.36 -22.02 -17.15
N GLU A 49 -19.22 -22.23 -18.15
CA GLU A 49 -19.35 -23.50 -18.85
C GLU A 49 -18.11 -23.79 -19.71
N LEU A 50 -17.63 -22.80 -20.46
CA LEU A 50 -16.41 -22.90 -21.23
C LEU A 50 -15.20 -23.23 -20.34
N ARG A 51 -15.15 -22.63 -19.14
CA ARG A 51 -14.08 -22.88 -18.17
C ARG A 51 -14.12 -24.30 -17.60
N SER A 52 -15.31 -24.82 -17.31
CA SER A 52 -15.48 -26.21 -16.86
C SER A 52 -15.01 -27.19 -17.94
N ILE A 53 -15.45 -27.00 -19.19
CA ILE A 53 -15.06 -27.86 -20.32
C ILE A 53 -13.55 -27.79 -20.59
N LEU A 54 -12.94 -26.60 -20.53
CA LEU A 54 -11.48 -26.44 -20.66
C LEU A 54 -10.70 -27.19 -19.58
N ARG A 55 -11.17 -27.15 -18.33
CA ARG A 55 -10.57 -27.87 -17.21
C ARG A 55 -10.72 -29.38 -17.36
N GLN A 56 -11.86 -29.85 -17.86
CA GLN A 56 -12.11 -31.26 -18.10
C GLN A 56 -11.35 -31.83 -19.31
N LEU A 57 -11.11 -31.02 -20.34
CA LEU A 57 -10.27 -31.41 -21.48
C LEU A 57 -8.77 -31.41 -21.14
N ASN A 58 -8.33 -30.51 -20.25
CA ASN A 58 -6.93 -30.33 -19.89
C ASN A 58 -6.67 -30.68 -18.42
N LYS A 59 -7.19 -31.81 -17.94
CA LYS A 59 -7.06 -32.26 -16.53
C LYS A 59 -5.61 -32.39 -16.06
N SER A 60 -4.68 -32.64 -16.98
CA SER A 60 -3.24 -32.69 -16.70
C SER A 60 -2.62 -31.33 -16.36
N LEU A 61 -3.35 -30.23 -16.57
CA LEU A 61 -2.89 -28.87 -16.25
C LEU A 61 -3.45 -28.42 -14.91
N PRO A 62 -2.64 -28.35 -13.84
CA PRO A 62 -3.10 -27.94 -12.52
C PRO A 62 -3.51 -26.46 -12.49
N ASN A 63 -2.93 -25.63 -13.37
CA ASN A 63 -3.30 -24.23 -13.52
C ASN A 63 -3.46 -23.87 -15.02
N LEU A 64 -4.68 -23.51 -15.41
CA LEU A 64 -5.02 -23.14 -16.79
C LEU A 64 -4.53 -21.72 -17.18
N ASP A 65 -4.17 -20.89 -16.20
CA ASP A 65 -3.63 -19.55 -16.43
C ASP A 65 -2.09 -19.58 -16.63
N LEU A 66 -1.44 -20.73 -16.42
CA LEU A 66 0.00 -20.92 -16.60
C LEU A 66 0.30 -21.97 -17.68
N ILE A 67 0.64 -21.49 -18.88
CA ILE A 67 0.99 -22.33 -20.03
C ILE A 67 2.38 -21.96 -20.56
N TYR A 68 3.14 -22.97 -20.98
CA TYR A 68 4.52 -22.81 -21.46
C TYR A 68 4.62 -22.96 -22.98
N PRO A 69 5.53 -22.23 -23.66
CA PRO A 69 5.76 -22.43 -25.09
C PRO A 69 6.16 -23.87 -25.42
N GLY A 70 5.57 -24.45 -26.46
CA GLY A 70 5.74 -25.85 -26.86
C GLY A 70 4.75 -26.82 -26.20
N GLN A 71 3.96 -26.37 -25.21
CA GLN A 71 2.99 -27.20 -24.51
C GLN A 71 1.72 -27.44 -25.35
N GLU A 72 1.21 -28.67 -25.36
CA GLU A 72 -0.03 -29.03 -26.04
C GLU A 72 -1.25 -28.81 -25.13
N ILE A 73 -2.27 -28.13 -25.65
CA ILE A 73 -3.54 -27.89 -24.96
C ILE A 73 -4.74 -28.18 -25.87
N LEU A 74 -5.79 -28.79 -25.32
CA LEU A 74 -7.04 -29.09 -26.03
C LEU A 74 -8.01 -27.91 -25.91
N ILE A 75 -8.31 -27.29 -27.05
CA ILE A 75 -9.21 -26.13 -27.14
C ILE A 75 -10.57 -26.58 -27.70
N PRO A 76 -11.68 -26.40 -26.95
CA PRO A 76 -13.02 -26.73 -27.43
C PRO A 76 -13.46 -25.74 -28.50
N LEU A 77 -13.71 -26.24 -29.71
CA LEU A 77 -14.15 -25.45 -30.87
C LEU A 77 -15.67 -25.38 -30.98
N ARG A 78 -16.38 -26.44 -30.58
CA ARG A 78 -17.86 -26.51 -30.57
C ARG A 78 -18.38 -27.37 -29.43
N ILE A 79 -19.49 -26.94 -28.83
CA ILE A 79 -20.16 -27.63 -27.73
C ILE A 79 -21.64 -27.82 -28.12
N THR A 80 -22.13 -29.05 -28.17
CA THR A 80 -23.54 -29.37 -28.46
C THR A 80 -24.17 -30.15 -27.31
N SER A 81 -25.38 -29.75 -26.90
CA SER A 81 -26.11 -30.42 -25.81
C SER A 81 -26.89 -31.62 -26.36
N LEU A 82 -26.80 -32.78 -25.72
CA LEU A 82 -27.56 -33.98 -26.10
C LEU A 82 -28.94 -33.97 -25.41
N PRO A 83 -30.04 -34.34 -26.10
CA PRO A 83 -31.36 -34.37 -25.50
C PRO A 83 -31.51 -35.51 -24.46
N PRO A 84 -32.33 -35.33 -23.40
CA PRO A 84 -32.50 -36.32 -22.35
C PRO A 84 -33.28 -37.56 -22.84
N ARG A 85 -32.79 -38.76 -22.50
CA ARG A 85 -33.35 -40.06 -22.90
C ARG A 85 -34.55 -40.40 -21.99
N SER A 86 -35.72 -40.63 -22.57
CA SER A 86 -36.96 -41.02 -21.86
C SER A 86 -37.09 -42.54 -21.73
N VAL A 87 -37.49 -43.05 -20.56
CA VAL A 87 -38.03 -44.41 -20.40
C VAL A 87 -39.18 -44.42 -19.36
N SER A 88 -40.32 -45.01 -19.77
CA SER A 88 -41.60 -45.30 -19.07
C SER A 88 -41.46 -46.34 -17.91
N GLN A 89 -42.36 -46.63 -16.94
CA GLN A 89 -43.84 -46.82 -16.91
C GLN A 89 -44.37 -47.04 -15.43
N LYS A 90 -45.70 -46.87 -15.21
CA LYS A 90 -46.66 -46.97 -14.03
C LYS A 90 -46.79 -48.35 -13.26
N PRO A 91 -47.73 -48.61 -12.27
CA PRO A 91 -48.30 -47.86 -11.08
C PRO A 91 -48.64 -48.69 -9.74
N SER A 92 -48.66 -48.02 -8.55
CA SER A 92 -49.43 -48.20 -7.24
C SER A 92 -49.62 -49.57 -6.49
N PRO A 93 -49.83 -49.66 -5.12
CA PRO A 93 -50.83 -48.91 -4.31
C PRO A 93 -50.47 -48.46 -2.85
N LEU A 94 -51.39 -47.66 -2.26
CA LEU A 94 -51.56 -47.19 -0.86
C LEU A 94 -51.56 -48.35 0.18
N LYS A 95 -51.26 -48.27 1.50
CA LYS A 95 -51.21 -47.31 2.65
C LYS A 95 -50.19 -47.91 3.65
N GLU A 96 -49.44 -47.15 4.45
CA GLU A 96 -49.68 -46.85 5.88
C GLU A 96 -48.55 -45.93 6.37
N ASP A 97 -48.88 -44.91 7.18
CA ASP A 97 -47.91 -43.96 7.75
C ASP A 97 -46.93 -44.66 8.71
N PRO A 98 -45.64 -44.25 8.76
CA PRO A 98 -45.26 -43.35 9.85
C PRO A 98 -44.19 -42.29 9.50
N VAL A 99 -44.36 -41.10 10.09
CA VAL A 99 -43.35 -40.10 10.47
C VAL A 99 -42.55 -39.46 9.32
N ILE A 100 -42.99 -38.26 8.94
CA ILE A 100 -42.26 -37.31 8.09
C ILE A 100 -41.05 -36.78 8.86
N THR A 101 -39.82 -37.10 8.43
CA THR A 101 -38.65 -36.24 8.61
C THR A 101 -38.36 -35.56 7.28
N SER A 102 -38.81 -34.32 7.13
CA SER A 102 -38.51 -33.47 5.98
C SER A 102 -37.05 -33.02 6.02
N ASN A 103 -36.22 -33.58 5.13
CA ASN A 103 -34.86 -33.12 4.82
C ASN A 103 -34.90 -31.96 3.81
N ASP A 104 -35.53 -30.84 4.15
CA ASP A 104 -35.33 -29.59 3.38
C ASP A 104 -34.18 -28.78 4.00
N PRO A 105 -33.23 -28.27 3.19
CA PRO A 105 -32.10 -27.50 3.69
C PRO A 105 -32.56 -26.17 4.29
N GLU A 106 -32.00 -25.81 5.44
CA GLU A 106 -32.33 -24.59 6.20
C GLU A 106 -31.95 -23.33 5.40
N PHE A 107 -32.77 -22.27 5.50
CA PHE A 107 -32.59 -21.04 4.72
C PHE A 107 -32.94 -19.78 5.51
N GLU A 108 -32.28 -18.67 5.17
CA GLU A 108 -32.53 -17.34 5.73
C GLU A 108 -33.05 -16.37 4.65
N MET A 109 -33.89 -15.41 5.06
CA MET A 109 -34.41 -14.38 4.18
C MET A 109 -33.45 -13.19 4.16
N TYR A 110 -32.85 -12.90 3.00
CA TYR A 110 -31.88 -11.82 2.85
C TYR A 110 -32.36 -10.76 1.86
N ARG A 111 -32.27 -9.49 2.26
CA ARG A 111 -32.55 -8.34 1.38
C ARG A 111 -31.24 -7.86 0.75
N VAL A 112 -31.14 -8.00 -0.57
CA VAL A 112 -29.98 -7.62 -1.40
C VAL A 112 -29.70 -6.12 -1.25
N ARG A 113 -28.46 -5.76 -0.95
CA ARG A 113 -27.99 -4.36 -0.85
C ARG A 113 -27.36 -3.90 -2.18
N PRO A 114 -27.28 -2.58 -2.46
CA PRO A 114 -26.58 -2.08 -3.64
C PRO A 114 -25.12 -2.60 -3.70
N GLY A 115 -24.73 -3.20 -4.83
CA GLY A 115 -23.38 -3.74 -5.04
C GLY A 115 -23.15 -5.18 -4.55
N ASP A 116 -24.17 -5.82 -3.95
CA ASP A 116 -24.13 -7.23 -3.58
C ASP A 116 -24.10 -8.14 -4.83
N SER A 117 -23.38 -9.24 -4.73
CA SER A 117 -23.49 -10.40 -5.62
C SER A 117 -23.66 -11.66 -4.76
N LEU A 118 -24.24 -12.73 -5.31
CA LEU A 118 -24.44 -13.97 -4.54
C LEU A 118 -23.13 -14.48 -3.93
N PHE A 119 -22.02 -14.39 -4.69
CA PHE A 119 -20.69 -14.75 -4.20
C PHE A 119 -20.23 -13.88 -3.03
N ARG A 120 -20.39 -12.56 -3.13
CA ARG A 120 -20.02 -11.65 -2.04
C ARG A 120 -20.90 -11.86 -0.82
N ILE A 121 -22.20 -12.08 -1.01
CA ILE A 121 -23.14 -12.36 0.08
C ILE A 121 -22.76 -13.68 0.77
N ALA A 122 -22.59 -14.77 0.02
CA ALA A 122 -22.32 -16.09 0.56
C ALA A 122 -20.92 -16.18 1.22
N LYS A 123 -19.91 -15.56 0.60
CA LYS A 123 -18.56 -15.47 1.17
C LYS A 123 -18.53 -14.61 2.43
N ARG A 124 -19.29 -13.51 2.46
CA ARG A 124 -19.40 -12.63 3.64
C ARG A 124 -20.14 -13.29 4.79
N LEU A 125 -21.24 -14.00 4.52
CA LEU A 125 -22.12 -14.53 5.57
C LEU A 125 -21.69 -15.91 6.07
N TYR A 126 -21.20 -16.78 5.20
CA TYR A 126 -20.96 -18.19 5.52
C TYR A 126 -19.50 -18.61 5.29
N ASN A 127 -18.62 -17.67 4.89
CA ASN A 127 -17.19 -17.91 4.62
C ASN A 127 -16.92 -19.16 3.76
N ILE A 128 -17.78 -19.38 2.77
CA ILE A 128 -17.75 -20.57 1.92
C ILE A 128 -16.45 -20.58 1.11
N PRO A 129 -15.63 -21.65 1.19
CA PRO A 129 -14.48 -21.83 0.32
C PRO A 129 -14.90 -21.69 -1.15
N ASN A 130 -13.99 -21.17 -1.98
CA ASN A 130 -14.34 -20.91 -3.38
C ASN A 130 -14.83 -22.20 -4.08
N GLU A 131 -14.25 -23.36 -3.74
CA GLU A 131 -14.65 -24.67 -4.28
C GLU A 131 -16.10 -25.03 -3.91
N ASP A 132 -16.45 -25.00 -2.62
CA ASP A 132 -17.78 -25.31 -2.10
C ASP A 132 -18.88 -24.34 -2.59
N PHE A 133 -18.51 -23.08 -2.83
CA PHE A 133 -19.44 -22.08 -3.35
C PHE A 133 -19.92 -22.42 -4.77
N TYR A 134 -19.02 -22.88 -5.64
CA TYR A 134 -19.35 -23.14 -7.03
C TYR A 134 -20.00 -24.51 -7.25
N ASP A 135 -19.71 -25.50 -6.40
CA ASP A 135 -20.16 -26.87 -6.59
C ASP A 135 -21.50 -27.19 -5.88
N GLU A 136 -21.75 -26.63 -4.69
CA GLU A 136 -22.91 -27.01 -3.86
C GLU A 136 -23.84 -25.82 -3.56
N TYR A 137 -23.28 -24.67 -3.16
CA TYR A 137 -24.07 -23.54 -2.66
C TYR A 137 -24.94 -22.87 -3.73
N ILE A 138 -24.41 -22.71 -4.95
CA ILE A 138 -25.15 -22.10 -6.07
C ILE A 138 -26.38 -22.94 -6.44
N GLU A 139 -26.25 -24.27 -6.48
CA GLU A 139 -27.35 -25.16 -6.84
C GLU A 139 -28.44 -25.17 -5.77
N LEU A 140 -28.03 -25.13 -4.50
CA LEU A 140 -28.94 -25.00 -3.36
C LEU A 140 -29.71 -23.67 -3.40
N PHE A 141 -29.01 -22.57 -3.70
CA PHE A 141 -29.62 -21.24 -3.86
C PHE A 141 -30.62 -21.18 -5.02
N LYS A 142 -30.29 -21.77 -6.19
CA LYS A 142 -31.21 -21.84 -7.34
C LYS A 142 -32.46 -22.65 -7.02
N LYS A 143 -32.31 -23.79 -6.32
CA LYS A 143 -33.43 -24.63 -5.91
C LYS A 143 -34.40 -23.88 -4.99
N MET A 144 -33.89 -23.04 -4.09
CA MET A 144 -34.69 -22.24 -3.17
C MET A 144 -35.29 -20.97 -3.79
N ASN A 145 -34.71 -20.48 -4.89
CA ASN A 145 -35.16 -19.28 -5.60
C ASN A 145 -35.40 -19.55 -7.10
N PRO A 146 -36.34 -20.45 -7.45
CA PRO A 146 -36.57 -20.88 -8.84
C PRO A 146 -37.01 -19.75 -9.78
N THR A 147 -37.45 -18.62 -9.23
CA THR A 147 -37.82 -17.41 -9.98
C THR A 147 -36.60 -16.60 -10.46
N ILE A 148 -35.41 -16.82 -9.90
CA ILE A 148 -34.17 -16.14 -10.29
C ILE A 148 -33.52 -16.94 -11.42
N LYS A 149 -33.78 -16.52 -12.66
CA LYS A 149 -33.25 -17.18 -13.86
C LYS A 149 -31.77 -16.87 -14.11
N ASN A 150 -31.29 -15.71 -13.64
CA ASN A 150 -29.91 -15.27 -13.79
C ASN A 150 -29.36 -14.78 -12.44
N LEU A 151 -28.27 -15.40 -11.97
CA LEU A 151 -27.65 -15.11 -10.67
C LEU A 151 -26.89 -13.78 -10.62
N ASN A 152 -26.64 -13.17 -11.79
CA ASN A 152 -25.99 -11.86 -11.89
C ASN A 152 -27.00 -10.70 -11.82
N GLU A 153 -28.30 -10.97 -11.72
CA GLU A 153 -29.39 -9.98 -11.71
C GLU A 153 -30.01 -9.81 -10.32
N LEU A 154 -29.22 -9.94 -9.25
CA LEU A 154 -29.71 -9.62 -7.90
C LEU A 154 -29.85 -8.10 -7.74
N HIS A 155 -31.08 -7.61 -7.70
CA HIS A 155 -31.37 -6.18 -7.61
C HIS A 155 -31.41 -5.71 -6.15
N ALA A 156 -30.89 -4.51 -5.89
CA ALA A 156 -30.96 -3.90 -4.57
C ALA A 156 -32.43 -3.81 -4.09
N GLY A 157 -32.67 -4.23 -2.86
CA GLY A 157 -34.00 -4.31 -2.25
C GLY A 157 -34.74 -5.63 -2.48
N GLN A 158 -34.28 -6.49 -3.39
CA GLN A 158 -34.84 -7.82 -3.64
C GLN A 158 -34.63 -8.74 -2.42
N VAL A 159 -35.65 -9.50 -2.03
CA VAL A 159 -35.56 -10.47 -0.94
C VAL A 159 -35.39 -11.86 -1.52
N VAL A 160 -34.35 -12.58 -1.10
CA VAL A 160 -33.98 -13.92 -1.58
C VAL A 160 -33.80 -14.89 -0.42
N LYS A 161 -34.03 -16.19 -0.67
CA LYS A 161 -33.78 -17.26 0.29
C LYS A 161 -32.32 -17.72 0.17
N LEU A 162 -31.49 -17.42 1.15
CA LEU A 162 -30.12 -17.91 1.19
C LEU A 162 -30.08 -19.26 1.91
N PRO A 163 -29.51 -20.31 1.31
CA PRO A 163 -29.21 -21.51 2.06
C PRO A 163 -28.26 -21.20 3.22
N VAL A 164 -28.53 -21.76 4.40
CA VAL A 164 -27.62 -21.69 5.55
C VAL A 164 -26.54 -22.74 5.32
N TYR A 165 -25.33 -22.30 4.99
CA TYR A 165 -24.21 -23.20 4.73
C TYR A 165 -23.37 -23.38 5.99
N SER A 166 -23.37 -24.60 6.52
CA SER A 166 -22.52 -25.02 7.64
C SER A 166 -21.75 -26.26 7.18
N PRO A 167 -20.41 -26.27 7.15
CA PRO A 167 -19.68 -27.50 6.89
C PRO A 167 -19.86 -28.45 8.08
N GLY A 168 -20.79 -29.39 7.95
CA GLY A 168 -20.89 -30.60 8.76
C GLY A 168 -21.76 -30.54 10.03
N THR A 169 -22.91 -31.22 9.91
CA THR A 169 -23.69 -31.93 10.95
C THR A 169 -24.97 -31.27 11.48
N ALA A 170 -26.06 -31.94 11.10
CA ALA A 170 -27.47 -31.71 11.37
C ALA A 170 -27.88 -31.30 12.80
N ARG A 171 -28.89 -30.42 12.88
CA ARG A 171 -29.77 -30.25 14.05
C ARG A 171 -31.23 -30.43 13.62
N LYS A 172 -32.03 -31.09 14.46
CA LYS A 172 -33.49 -31.22 14.32
C LYS A 172 -34.20 -29.94 14.83
N PRO A 173 -35.38 -29.57 14.33
CA PRO A 173 -36.08 -28.34 14.70
C PRO A 173 -36.90 -28.48 15.99
N ILE A 174 -37.05 -27.39 16.76
CA ILE A 174 -38.12 -27.20 17.73
C ILE A 174 -39.02 -26.07 17.24
N GLU A 175 -40.33 -26.31 17.38
CA GLU A 175 -41.48 -25.57 16.89
C GLU A 175 -41.48 -24.08 17.29
N ALA A 176 -41.74 -23.23 16.29
CA ALA A 176 -42.09 -21.83 16.48
C ALA A 176 -43.57 -21.72 16.85
N ALA A 177 -43.87 -21.50 18.12
CA ALA A 177 -45.15 -20.95 18.54
C ALA A 177 -45.08 -19.41 18.55
N PHE A 178 -45.41 -18.79 17.42
CA PHE A 178 -45.87 -17.40 17.40
C PHE A 178 -47.08 -17.27 16.47
N SER A 179 -48.23 -16.94 17.06
CA SER A 179 -49.35 -16.29 16.37
C SER A 179 -50.20 -15.48 17.37
N LYS A 180 -49.80 -14.22 17.53
CA LYS A 180 -50.56 -12.96 17.72
C LYS A 180 -52.01 -12.99 18.25
N LYS A 181 -52.31 -12.10 19.22
CA LYS A 181 -52.96 -10.78 19.00
C LYS A 181 -53.00 -9.90 20.27
N PRO A 182 -53.28 -8.57 20.15
CA PRO A 182 -52.85 -7.52 21.07
C PRO A 182 -53.89 -7.16 22.15
N ALA A 183 -53.42 -6.57 23.25
CA ALA A 183 -54.24 -5.78 24.16
C ALA A 183 -53.48 -4.52 24.59
N GLU A 184 -54.22 -3.43 24.60
CA GLU A 184 -53.83 -2.06 24.91
C GLU A 184 -53.39 -1.84 26.36
N GLY A 185 -52.63 -0.75 26.55
CA GLY A 185 -52.65 0.04 27.77
C GLY A 185 -51.61 -0.36 28.82
N ILE A 186 -50.53 0.42 28.90
CA ILE A 186 -50.14 1.22 30.08
C ILE A 186 -48.93 2.07 29.65
N GLU A 187 -49.14 3.38 29.62
CA GLU A 187 -48.07 4.38 29.65
C GLU A 187 -47.38 4.31 31.02
N ILE A 188 -46.08 4.04 31.08
CA ILE A 188 -45.20 4.55 32.15
C ILE A 188 -43.83 4.91 31.54
N GLU A 189 -43.63 6.22 31.49
CA GLU A 189 -42.40 6.99 31.67
C GLU A 189 -41.20 6.78 30.71
N LYS A 190 -41.03 7.84 29.91
CA LYS A 190 -39.81 8.24 29.23
C LYS A 190 -38.64 8.34 30.22
N ALA A 191 -37.81 7.30 30.29
CA ALA A 191 -36.43 7.46 30.66
C ALA A 191 -35.62 7.77 29.38
N GLU A 192 -35.42 9.06 29.14
CA GLU A 192 -34.38 9.56 28.24
C GLU A 192 -33.01 9.06 28.73
N VAL A 193 -32.60 7.88 28.27
CA VAL A 193 -31.18 7.51 28.25
C VAL A 193 -30.68 7.83 26.85
N ASN A 194 -30.15 9.05 26.71
CA ASN A 194 -29.20 9.39 25.67
C ASN A 194 -28.05 8.37 25.71
N LYS A 195 -28.16 7.28 24.94
CA LYS A 195 -26.99 6.50 24.53
C LYS A 195 -26.14 7.42 23.65
N LYS A 196 -25.15 8.09 24.24
CA LYS A 196 -23.92 8.41 23.50
C LYS A 196 -23.47 7.08 22.91
N ALA A 197 -23.54 6.94 21.59
CA ALA A 197 -22.85 5.88 20.88
C ALA A 197 -21.39 5.87 21.39
N ASN A 198 -20.87 4.70 21.73
CA ASN A 198 -19.55 4.58 22.34
C ASN A 198 -18.51 5.21 21.38
N THR A 199 -17.97 6.39 21.70
CA THR A 199 -17.06 7.11 20.80
C THR A 199 -15.77 6.33 20.61
N LEU A 200 -15.29 5.69 21.68
CA LEU A 200 -14.07 4.87 21.70
C LEU A 200 -14.11 3.71 20.69
N ASP A 201 -15.25 3.01 20.56
CA ASP A 201 -15.43 1.90 19.61
C ASP A 201 -15.21 2.38 18.15
N ASN A 202 -15.86 3.47 17.78
CA ASN A 202 -15.70 4.06 16.45
C ASN A 202 -14.29 4.58 16.22
N ASP A 203 -13.69 5.21 17.22
CA ASP A 203 -12.33 5.76 17.13
C ASP A 203 -11.29 4.66 16.91
N LEU A 204 -11.38 3.58 17.71
CA LEU A 204 -10.55 2.38 17.54
C LEU A 204 -10.77 1.72 16.17
N GLY A 205 -12.03 1.53 15.77
CA GLY A 205 -12.37 0.92 14.49
C GLY A 205 -11.81 1.68 13.30
N ASN A 206 -11.89 3.03 13.31
CA ASN A 206 -11.30 3.86 12.26
C ASN A 206 -9.78 3.69 12.18
N ILE A 207 -9.08 3.70 13.32
CA ILE A 207 -7.62 3.54 13.35
C ILE A 207 -7.21 2.15 12.81
N PHE A 208 -7.84 1.07 13.28
CA PHE A 208 -7.51 -0.29 12.83
C PHE A 208 -7.82 -0.51 11.34
N VAL A 209 -8.92 0.07 10.83
CA VAL A 209 -9.22 0.03 9.39
C VAL A 209 -8.19 0.81 8.58
N GLU A 210 -7.75 1.98 9.06
CA GLU A 210 -6.69 2.75 8.40
C GLU A 210 -5.31 2.06 8.45
N MET A 211 -5.03 1.31 9.52
CA MET A 211 -3.87 0.40 9.62
C MET A 211 -3.95 -0.74 8.59
N GLY A 212 -5.12 -1.01 8.01
CA GLY A 212 -5.38 -2.08 7.05
C GLY A 212 -5.86 -3.38 7.68
N GLU A 213 -6.29 -3.37 8.94
CA GLU A 213 -6.96 -4.48 9.60
C GLU A 213 -8.47 -4.41 9.39
N GLU A 214 -9.20 -5.50 9.67
CA GLU A 214 -10.66 -5.50 9.58
C GLU A 214 -11.27 -5.35 10.98
N TRP A 215 -12.20 -4.40 11.15
CA TRP A 215 -12.92 -4.15 12.40
C TRP A 215 -14.40 -4.53 12.28
N ILE A 216 -14.84 -5.52 13.06
CA ILE A 216 -16.22 -6.00 13.08
C ILE A 216 -16.91 -5.50 14.35
N GLN A 217 -17.83 -4.56 14.20
CA GLN A 217 -18.58 -3.93 15.31
C GLN A 217 -20.10 -4.19 15.26
N SER A 218 -20.57 -5.07 14.39
CA SER A 218 -22.00 -5.38 14.26
C SER A 218 -22.25 -6.84 13.92
N GLY A 219 -23.42 -7.34 14.29
CA GLY A 219 -23.80 -8.74 14.12
C GLY A 219 -23.42 -9.62 15.32
N GLU A 220 -23.52 -10.92 15.10
CA GLU A 220 -23.31 -11.97 16.08
C GLU A 220 -22.17 -12.88 15.61
N HIS A 221 -21.22 -13.14 16.50
CA HIS A 221 -20.07 -13.99 16.25
C HIS A 221 -20.22 -15.31 17.01
N PHE A 222 -20.34 -16.39 16.24
CA PHE A 222 -20.61 -17.71 16.77
C PHE A 222 -19.33 -18.53 16.94
N LEU A 223 -19.09 -18.98 18.16
CA LEU A 223 -17.92 -19.76 18.56
C LEU A 223 -18.38 -21.15 19.04
N PRO A 224 -18.23 -22.20 18.23
CA PRO A 224 -18.70 -23.55 18.57
C PRO A 224 -17.81 -24.24 19.62
N ILE A 225 -18.36 -24.65 20.76
CA ILE A 225 -17.62 -25.46 21.75
C ILE A 225 -17.96 -26.93 21.48
N ASP A 226 -16.94 -27.77 21.24
CA ASP A 226 -17.03 -29.21 21.00
C ASP A 226 -18.26 -29.86 21.64
N SER A 227 -19.19 -30.45 20.87
CA SER A 227 -20.37 -31.23 21.31
C SER A 227 -21.23 -30.73 22.49
N MET A 228 -20.91 -29.59 23.12
CA MET A 228 -21.42 -29.11 24.41
C MET A 228 -22.16 -27.78 24.29
N GLY A 229 -22.00 -27.06 23.18
CA GLY A 229 -22.77 -25.84 22.93
C GLY A 229 -22.06 -24.84 22.04
N SER A 230 -22.42 -23.57 22.21
CA SER A 230 -21.85 -22.47 21.43
C SER A 230 -21.87 -21.20 22.24
N ILE A 231 -20.82 -20.40 22.11
CA ILE A 231 -20.78 -19.03 22.60
C ILE A 231 -21.24 -18.14 21.45
N ASN A 232 -22.20 -17.26 21.73
CA ASN A 232 -22.60 -16.22 20.80
C ASN A 232 -22.20 -14.86 21.37
N ILE A 233 -21.37 -14.13 20.64
CA ILE A 233 -20.81 -12.85 21.03
C ILE A 233 -21.40 -11.77 20.15
N LYS A 234 -22.02 -10.74 20.76
CA LYS A 234 -22.53 -9.58 20.02
C LYS A 234 -21.37 -8.63 19.72
N ALA A 235 -21.06 -8.42 18.45
CA ALA A 235 -19.95 -7.56 18.02
C ALA A 235 -20.14 -6.08 18.40
N ALA A 236 -21.36 -5.66 18.73
CA ALA A 236 -21.63 -4.30 19.25
C ALA A 236 -21.13 -4.09 20.70
N SER A 237 -20.96 -5.16 21.46
CA SER A 237 -20.40 -5.13 22.83
C SER A 237 -18.95 -5.63 22.86
N PHE A 238 -18.62 -6.54 21.95
CA PHE A 238 -17.32 -7.17 21.84
C PHE A 238 -16.82 -7.11 20.39
N PRO A 239 -16.40 -5.95 19.88
CA PRO A 239 -15.87 -5.85 18.52
C PRO A 239 -14.70 -6.81 18.29
N ILE A 240 -14.54 -7.24 17.04
CA ILE A 240 -13.51 -8.22 16.67
C ILE A 240 -12.61 -7.62 15.59
N ILE A 241 -11.30 -7.67 15.86
CA ILE A 241 -10.27 -7.33 14.89
C ILE A 241 -9.85 -8.60 14.18
N TYR A 242 -10.00 -8.65 12.85
CA TYR A 242 -9.35 -9.68 12.05
C TYR A 242 -8.02 -9.14 11.55
N LEU A 243 -6.95 -9.73 12.11
CA LEU A 243 -5.59 -9.32 11.82
C LEU A 243 -5.08 -10.02 10.57
N GLN A 244 -4.27 -9.32 9.79
CA GLN A 244 -3.64 -9.87 8.59
C GLN A 244 -2.74 -11.09 8.86
N ASN A 245 -2.25 -11.25 10.09
CA ASN A 245 -1.46 -12.41 10.52
C ASN A 245 -2.33 -13.64 10.87
N GLY A 246 -3.65 -13.57 10.69
CA GLY A 246 -4.61 -14.65 10.97
C GLY A 246 -5.10 -14.71 12.42
N GLN A 247 -4.59 -13.85 13.30
CA GLN A 247 -5.11 -13.72 14.66
C GLN A 247 -6.42 -12.93 14.69
N ARG A 248 -7.19 -13.16 15.76
CA ARG A 248 -8.47 -12.51 16.01
C ARG A 248 -8.43 -11.92 17.41
N VAL A 249 -8.67 -10.62 17.53
CA VAL A 249 -8.69 -9.95 18.83
C VAL A 249 -10.11 -9.53 19.15
N ILE A 250 -10.69 -10.11 20.21
CA ILE A 250 -11.96 -9.66 20.76
C ILE A 250 -11.66 -8.51 21.72
N VAL A 251 -12.28 -7.36 21.50
CA VAL A 251 -12.16 -6.19 22.35
C VAL A 251 -13.38 -6.11 23.26
N ASP A 252 -13.21 -6.43 24.53
CA ASP A 252 -14.24 -6.29 25.55
C ASP A 252 -14.25 -4.84 26.05
N LEU A 253 -15.07 -4.01 25.39
CA LEU A 253 -15.10 -2.55 25.57
C LEU A 253 -15.43 -2.11 27.01
N ASN A 254 -16.23 -2.89 27.72
CA ASN A 254 -16.79 -2.53 29.02
C ASN A 254 -16.35 -3.48 30.15
N ASN A 255 -15.40 -4.39 29.89
CA ASN A 255 -14.99 -5.45 30.81
C ASN A 255 -16.17 -6.33 31.29
N GLU A 256 -17.08 -6.65 30.38
CA GLU A 256 -18.31 -7.42 30.64
C GLU A 256 -18.13 -8.92 30.36
N LEU A 257 -17.06 -9.33 29.66
CA LEU A 257 -16.84 -10.74 29.33
C LEU A 257 -16.31 -11.51 30.56
N PRO A 258 -17.03 -12.53 31.06
CA PRO A 258 -16.57 -13.30 32.20
C PRO A 258 -15.22 -13.98 31.93
N LYS A 259 -14.30 -13.91 32.90
CA LYS A 259 -12.93 -14.46 32.77
C LYS A 259 -12.91 -15.92 32.34
N ASP A 260 -13.80 -16.75 32.89
CA ASP A 260 -13.87 -18.18 32.57
C ASP A 260 -14.27 -18.42 31.11
N ILE A 261 -15.17 -17.58 30.57
CA ILE A 261 -15.56 -17.61 29.15
C ILE A 261 -14.40 -17.16 28.27
N GLY A 262 -13.68 -16.11 28.67
CA GLY A 262 -12.50 -15.67 27.94
C GLY A 262 -11.39 -16.73 27.86
N ASN A 263 -11.11 -17.39 28.99
CA ASN A 263 -10.17 -18.50 29.07
C ASN A 263 -10.59 -19.67 28.19
N LEU A 264 -11.88 -20.01 28.20
CA LEU A 264 -12.44 -21.06 27.34
C LEU A 264 -12.18 -20.74 25.86
N ILE A 265 -12.51 -19.52 25.41
CA ILE A 265 -12.29 -19.10 24.02
C ILE A 265 -10.82 -19.23 23.62
N GLN A 266 -9.89 -18.71 24.42
CA GLN A 266 -8.47 -18.77 24.08
C GLN A 266 -7.90 -20.18 24.13
N SER A 267 -8.44 -21.05 24.99
CA SER A 267 -8.03 -22.46 25.09
C SER A 267 -8.54 -23.32 23.93
N THR A 268 -9.74 -23.02 23.42
CA THR A 268 -10.35 -23.74 22.29
C THR A 268 -9.82 -23.24 20.95
N TRP A 269 -9.61 -21.93 20.78
CA TRP A 269 -9.12 -21.34 19.54
C TRP A 269 -7.80 -20.61 19.72
N ALA A 270 -6.70 -21.27 19.32
CA ALA A 270 -5.34 -20.75 19.50
C ALA A 270 -5.06 -19.39 18.83
N ASN A 271 -5.84 -19.02 17.81
CA ASN A 271 -5.71 -17.75 17.09
C ASN A 271 -6.52 -16.59 17.70
N TYR A 272 -7.30 -16.84 18.77
CA TYR A 272 -8.04 -15.79 19.47
C TYR A 272 -7.23 -15.18 20.61
N ARG A 273 -7.36 -13.87 20.76
CA ARG A 273 -6.92 -13.09 21.91
C ARG A 273 -8.08 -12.23 22.37
N ILE A 274 -8.06 -11.86 23.64
CA ILE A 274 -9.10 -11.05 24.27
C ILE A 274 -8.41 -9.92 25.00
N VAL A 275 -8.89 -8.70 24.77
CA VAL A 275 -8.42 -7.48 25.43
C VAL A 275 -9.60 -6.94 26.24
N HIS A 276 -9.41 -6.76 27.55
CA HIS A 276 -10.42 -6.15 28.41
C HIS A 276 -10.08 -4.67 28.62
N LEU A 277 -11.00 -3.79 28.21
CA LEU A 277 -10.91 -2.35 28.41
C LEU A 277 -11.73 -1.92 29.62
N MET A 278 -11.31 -0.85 30.29
CA MET A 278 -12.07 -0.27 31.38
C MET A 278 -13.16 0.68 30.85
N GLU A 279 -14.29 0.81 31.55
CA GLU A 279 -15.47 1.61 31.15
C GLU A 279 -15.18 3.10 30.85
N LYS A 280 -14.03 3.63 31.28
CA LYS A 280 -13.57 5.01 31.04
C LYS A 280 -12.14 5.08 30.53
N GLU A 281 -11.68 4.02 29.87
CA GLU A 281 -10.36 3.99 29.29
C GLU A 281 -10.24 5.00 28.15
N ASP A 282 -9.14 5.76 28.13
CA ASP A 282 -8.88 6.71 27.04
C ASP A 282 -8.36 5.98 25.79
N LEU A 283 -8.50 6.63 24.63
CA LEU A 283 -8.13 6.06 23.33
C LEU A 283 -6.67 5.60 23.26
N ARG A 284 -5.73 6.35 23.86
CA ARG A 284 -4.30 6.01 23.84
C ARG A 284 -4.06 4.74 24.63
N SER A 285 -4.58 4.67 25.85
CA SER A 285 -4.42 3.50 26.73
C SER A 285 -5.09 2.27 26.13
N ALA A 286 -6.29 2.42 25.57
CA ALA A 286 -7.00 1.34 24.88
C ALA A 286 -6.20 0.82 23.67
N LEU A 287 -5.74 1.72 22.80
CA LEU A 287 -4.96 1.36 21.61
C LEU A 287 -3.67 0.64 21.99
N ALA A 288 -2.90 1.14 22.95
CA ALA A 288 -1.68 0.49 23.41
C ALA A 288 -1.93 -0.94 23.94
N LYS A 289 -2.98 -1.13 24.75
CA LYS A 289 -3.39 -2.46 25.22
C LYS A 289 -3.75 -3.40 24.08
N ILE A 290 -4.54 -2.94 23.11
CA ILE A 290 -4.96 -3.78 21.99
C ILE A 290 -3.75 -4.15 21.13
N LEU A 291 -2.92 -3.19 20.74
CA LEU A 291 -1.74 -3.41 19.90
C LEU A 291 -0.76 -4.44 20.52
N SER A 292 -0.60 -4.42 21.85
CA SER A 292 0.24 -5.40 22.56
C SER A 292 -0.23 -6.85 22.41
N MET A 293 -1.51 -7.06 22.09
CA MET A 293 -2.13 -8.38 21.92
C MET A 293 -2.27 -8.80 20.45
N CYS A 294 -1.97 -7.91 19.50
CA CYS A 294 -2.10 -8.16 18.07
C CYS A 294 -0.92 -8.94 17.45
N ASN A 295 0.15 -9.16 18.22
CA ASN A 295 1.34 -9.91 17.78
C ASN A 295 1.98 -9.33 16.50
N TYR A 296 2.13 -8.00 16.46
CA TYR A 296 2.95 -7.30 15.47
C TYR A 296 4.44 -7.59 15.68
N ALA A 297 5.27 -7.35 14.65
CA ALA A 297 6.70 -7.63 14.74
C ALA A 297 7.38 -6.75 15.81
N LYS A 298 6.96 -5.48 15.90
CA LYS A 298 7.34 -4.55 16.97
C LYS A 298 6.29 -3.45 17.09
N VAL A 299 6.07 -2.99 18.33
CA VAL A 299 5.33 -1.76 18.63
C VAL A 299 6.31 -0.83 19.33
N TYR A 300 6.56 0.33 18.74
CA TYR A 300 7.42 1.37 19.30
C TYR A 300 6.59 2.26 20.21
N GLU A 301 7.12 2.56 21.38
CA GLU A 301 6.44 3.41 22.37
C GLU A 301 6.59 4.90 22.01
N LYS A 302 5.86 5.74 22.75
CA LYS A 302 5.79 7.19 22.52
C LYS A 302 7.20 7.82 22.42
N GLY A 303 7.49 8.43 21.28
CA GLY A 303 8.75 9.12 21.02
C GLY A 303 9.95 8.20 20.75
N GLU A 304 9.77 6.88 20.79
CA GLU A 304 10.79 5.94 20.32
C GLU A 304 10.94 6.06 18.80
N PRO A 305 12.16 6.31 18.28
CA PRO A 305 12.36 6.56 16.86
C PRO A 305 12.36 5.28 16.03
N LEU A 306 11.67 5.32 14.90
CA LEU A 306 11.88 4.43 13.76
C LEU A 306 12.95 5.04 12.85
N GLU A 307 14.06 4.32 12.65
CA GLU A 307 15.15 4.70 11.76
C GLU A 307 15.05 3.88 10.46
N LEU A 308 14.81 4.56 9.34
CA LEU A 308 14.82 3.97 8.00
C LEU A 308 16.15 4.32 7.34
N LYS A 309 16.90 3.30 6.95
CA LYS A 309 18.19 3.45 6.28
C LYS A 309 18.06 3.16 4.79
N GLY A 310 18.69 3.98 3.97
CA GLY A 310 18.72 3.87 2.51
C GLY A 310 19.64 4.94 1.92
N ASP A 311 19.37 5.34 0.68
CA ASP A 311 20.08 6.47 0.04
C ASP A 311 19.87 7.78 0.80
N MET A 312 18.72 7.89 1.47
CA MET A 312 18.42 8.93 2.45
C MET A 312 17.94 8.26 3.73
N ASN A 313 18.39 8.79 4.87
CA ASN A 313 18.01 8.25 6.17
C ASN A 313 16.82 9.05 6.71
N PHE A 314 15.76 8.36 7.12
CA PHE A 314 14.62 8.97 7.80
C PHE A 314 14.59 8.54 9.25
N ARG A 315 14.28 9.49 10.12
CA ARG A 315 13.92 9.23 11.51
C ARG A 315 12.52 9.72 11.75
N VAL A 316 11.65 8.78 12.14
CA VAL A 316 10.23 8.99 12.32
C VAL A 316 9.86 8.72 13.76
N THR A 317 9.14 9.64 14.38
CA THR A 317 8.63 9.52 15.75
C THR A 317 7.13 9.83 15.77
N GLY A 318 6.41 9.18 16.68
CA GLY A 318 4.96 9.29 16.79
C GLY A 318 4.46 8.86 18.16
N ASP A 319 3.14 8.78 18.32
CA ASP A 319 2.54 8.25 19.56
C ASP A 319 2.81 6.76 19.71
N LEU A 320 2.62 6.06 18.60
CA LEU A 320 2.80 4.62 18.46
C LEU A 320 3.28 4.35 17.04
N ILE A 321 4.24 3.46 16.88
CA ILE A 321 4.65 2.95 15.56
C ILE A 321 4.51 1.44 15.58
N VAL A 322 3.85 0.88 14.58
CA VAL A 322 3.62 -0.56 14.43
C VAL A 322 4.42 -1.04 13.24
N SER A 323 5.29 -2.03 13.43
CA SER A 323 5.96 -2.72 12.32
C SER A 323 5.27 -4.04 12.03
N PHE A 324 4.94 -4.25 10.77
CA PHE A 324 4.31 -5.48 10.30
C PHE A 324 5.38 -6.54 10.00
N PRO A 325 5.06 -7.85 10.11
CA PRO A 325 5.94 -8.90 9.63
C PRO A 325 6.15 -8.74 8.11
N ASP A 326 7.39 -8.91 7.66
CA ASP A 326 7.71 -8.92 6.23
C ASP A 326 6.88 -10.00 5.53
N ASN A 327 5.99 -9.57 4.64
CA ASN A 327 5.06 -10.42 3.93
C ASN A 327 5.37 -10.47 2.41
N GLY A 328 6.48 -9.85 1.97
CA GLY A 328 6.89 -9.79 0.57
C GLY A 328 5.92 -9.05 -0.37
N SER A 329 4.87 -8.41 0.17
CA SER A 329 3.84 -7.71 -0.63
C SER A 329 4.10 -6.21 -0.63
N LYS A 330 4.42 -5.65 -1.81
CA LYS A 330 4.53 -4.19 -2.01
C LYS A 330 3.22 -3.41 -1.87
N SER A 331 2.09 -4.09 -1.67
CA SER A 331 0.77 -3.44 -1.57
C SER A 331 0.41 -2.98 -0.16
N LYS A 332 1.22 -3.36 0.84
CA LYS A 332 0.94 -3.12 2.25
C LYS A 332 2.07 -2.29 2.87
N PRO A 333 1.76 -1.43 3.85
CA PRO A 333 2.79 -0.69 4.56
C PRO A 333 3.61 -1.63 5.45
N ASP A 334 4.92 -1.41 5.49
CA ASP A 334 5.85 -2.10 6.39
C ASP A 334 5.70 -1.54 7.83
N TYR A 335 5.41 -0.24 7.92
CA TYR A 335 5.20 0.46 9.18
C TYR A 335 3.94 1.33 9.14
N VAL A 336 3.25 1.41 10.27
CA VAL A 336 2.19 2.40 10.50
C VAL A 336 2.56 3.28 11.69
N VAL A 337 2.61 4.59 11.48
CA VAL A 337 2.83 5.61 12.50
C VAL A 337 1.47 6.21 12.85
N ILE A 338 1.11 6.17 14.12
CA ILE A 338 -0.14 6.72 14.63
C ILE A 338 0.18 7.97 15.44
N ASN A 339 -0.45 9.08 15.09
CA ASN A 339 -0.36 10.35 15.78
C ASN A 339 -1.75 10.72 16.33
N LEU A 340 -1.90 10.75 17.65
CA LEU A 340 -3.10 11.20 18.35
C LEU A 340 -3.01 12.72 18.53
N ILE A 341 -3.64 13.47 17.63
CA ILE A 341 -3.59 14.94 17.54
C ILE A 341 -4.79 15.60 18.24
N ASP A 342 -4.58 16.79 18.79
CA ASP A 342 -5.65 17.64 19.34
C ASP A 342 -6.05 18.74 18.35
N ASN A 343 -7.02 19.58 18.68
CA ASN A 343 -7.52 20.66 17.80
C ASN A 343 -6.52 21.76 17.48
N TYR A 344 -5.36 21.78 18.15
CA TYR A 344 -4.32 22.78 17.96
C TYR A 344 -3.09 22.21 17.23
N THR A 345 -3.01 20.89 17.09
CA THR A 345 -1.97 20.20 16.36
C THR A 345 -2.38 20.01 14.90
N GLU A 346 -1.61 20.56 13.96
CA GLU A 346 -1.83 20.40 12.53
C GLU A 346 -1.59 18.93 12.08
N PRO A 347 -2.41 18.37 11.17
CA PRO A 347 -2.18 17.05 10.60
C PRO A 347 -0.91 17.05 9.73
N THR A 348 -0.33 15.86 9.52
CA THR A 348 0.87 15.71 8.71
C THR A 348 0.53 16.08 7.28
N SER A 349 1.35 16.91 6.63
CA SER A 349 1.09 17.37 5.26
C SER A 349 0.90 16.19 4.31
N TRP A 350 -0.01 16.33 3.34
CA TRP A 350 -0.23 15.29 2.33
C TRP A 350 1.07 14.92 1.59
N LEU A 351 1.97 15.89 1.39
CA LEU A 351 3.25 15.70 0.72
C LEU A 351 4.17 14.79 1.54
N VAL A 352 4.25 15.02 2.84
CA VAL A 352 5.01 14.17 3.76
C VAL A 352 4.39 12.79 3.87
N LYS A 353 3.05 12.68 3.95
CA LYS A 353 2.35 11.38 3.94
C LYS A 353 2.70 10.58 2.68
N ARG A 354 2.63 11.20 1.50
CA ARG A 354 2.96 10.57 0.21
C ARG A 354 4.43 10.15 0.14
N LEU A 355 5.35 10.99 0.60
CA LEU A 355 6.77 10.67 0.66
C LEU A 355 7.01 9.41 1.52
N MET A 356 6.40 9.37 2.71
CA MET A 356 6.55 8.27 3.66
C MET A 356 5.89 6.98 3.17
N GLU A 357 4.75 7.06 2.47
CA GLU A 357 4.12 5.88 1.85
C GLU A 357 5.04 5.19 0.84
N ARG A 358 5.87 5.96 0.11
CA ARG A 358 6.88 5.40 -0.81
C ARG A 358 8.04 4.73 -0.08
N GLU A 359 8.30 5.13 1.16
CA GLU A 359 9.25 4.48 2.08
C GLU A 359 8.62 3.33 2.89
N GLY A 360 7.40 2.89 2.54
CA GLY A 360 6.71 1.81 3.23
C GLY A 360 6.08 2.22 4.57
N VAL A 361 6.02 3.52 4.87
CA VAL A 361 5.45 4.05 6.12
C VAL A 361 4.12 4.74 5.87
N ARG A 362 3.06 4.25 6.49
CA ARG A 362 1.76 4.91 6.53
C ARG A 362 1.65 5.80 7.77
N ILE A 363 1.18 7.03 7.60
CA ILE A 363 0.97 7.96 8.72
C ILE A 363 -0.52 8.21 8.91
N ILE A 364 -1.00 7.87 10.10
CA ILE A 364 -2.38 8.08 10.57
C ILE A 364 -2.34 9.24 11.56
N ASP A 365 -2.99 10.36 11.22
CA ASP A 365 -3.25 11.44 12.18
C ASP A 365 -4.71 11.33 12.62
N TYR A 366 -4.92 11.14 13.92
CA TYR A 366 -6.24 10.89 14.49
C TYR A 366 -6.59 11.93 15.58
N PRO A 367 -7.80 12.52 15.60
CA PRO A 367 -8.90 12.30 14.66
C PRO A 367 -8.56 12.78 13.24
N PRO A 368 -9.14 12.15 12.20
CA PRO A 368 -8.85 12.51 10.83
C PRO A 368 -9.29 13.94 10.57
N ARG A 369 -8.43 14.69 9.89
CA ARG A 369 -8.72 16.05 9.41
C ARG A 369 -8.41 16.14 7.93
N ASP A 370 -9.22 16.92 7.22
CA ASP A 370 -9.01 17.18 5.81
C ASP A 370 -7.64 17.83 5.63
N ASN A 371 -6.79 17.13 4.89
CA ASN A 371 -5.53 17.65 4.39
C ASN A 371 -5.51 17.43 2.88
N THR A 372 -6.39 18.19 2.21
CA THR A 372 -6.58 18.08 0.77
C THR A 372 -5.32 18.50 0.03
N TYR A 373 -4.97 17.74 -1.01
CA TYR A 373 -3.98 18.14 -2.00
C TYR A 373 -4.33 19.55 -2.52
N PRO A 374 -3.53 20.60 -2.25
CA PRO A 374 -3.70 21.86 -2.91
C PRO A 374 -3.39 21.59 -4.39
N GLY A 375 -4.40 21.70 -5.25
CA GLY A 375 -4.23 21.52 -6.68
C GLY A 375 -3.12 22.42 -7.21
N GLY A 376 -1.95 21.87 -7.49
CA GLY A 376 -0.79 22.60 -7.99
C GLY A 376 0.44 21.70 -8.06
N ILE A 377 1.38 22.06 -8.93
CA ILE A 377 2.76 21.58 -8.85
C ILE A 377 3.42 22.52 -7.87
N GLU A 378 3.71 22.06 -6.66
CA GLU A 378 4.54 22.85 -5.74
C GLU A 378 5.92 23.00 -6.40
N GLU A 379 6.34 24.24 -6.64
CA GLU A 379 7.60 24.55 -7.32
C GLU A 379 8.77 24.29 -6.37
N SER A 380 9.79 23.57 -6.87
CA SER A 380 11.07 23.42 -6.20
C SER A 380 12.07 24.42 -6.78
N ASP A 381 12.85 25.06 -5.91
CA ASP A 381 13.93 26.00 -6.29
C ASP A 381 15.23 25.21 -6.49
N ILE A 382 15.28 24.49 -7.62
CA ILE A 382 16.42 23.68 -8.03
C ILE A 382 17.34 24.52 -8.92
N LEU A 383 18.61 24.53 -8.56
CA LEU A 383 19.71 25.15 -9.28
C LEU A 383 20.53 24.03 -9.94
N GLU A 384 20.68 24.11 -11.26
CA GLU A 384 21.58 23.21 -11.97
C GLU A 384 23.04 23.52 -11.60
N GLY A 385 23.76 22.50 -11.11
CA GLY A 385 25.18 22.57 -10.77
C GLY A 385 26.14 22.59 -11.97
N GLY A 386 25.62 22.50 -13.19
CA GLY A 386 26.44 22.38 -14.41
C GLY A 386 26.70 20.93 -14.82
N THR A 387 27.20 20.75 -16.05
CA THR A 387 27.46 19.42 -16.65
C THR A 387 28.90 18.95 -16.45
N ASP A 388 29.79 19.82 -15.98
CA ASP A 388 31.21 19.55 -15.82
C ASP A 388 31.83 20.40 -14.69
N ARG A 389 33.10 20.13 -14.34
CA ARG A 389 33.79 20.83 -13.24
C ARG A 389 33.89 22.34 -13.45
N PHE A 390 34.05 22.79 -14.70
CA PHE A 390 34.19 24.21 -15.02
C PHE A 390 32.87 24.95 -14.79
N SER A 391 31.77 24.40 -15.33
CA SER A 391 30.43 24.98 -15.13
C SER A 391 29.98 24.98 -13.66
N LEU A 392 30.43 24.01 -12.86
CA LEU A 392 30.19 24.02 -11.41
C LEU A 392 30.91 25.18 -10.69
N VAL A 393 32.21 25.38 -10.95
CA VAL A 393 32.96 26.51 -10.37
C VAL A 393 32.33 27.83 -10.79
N GLU A 394 32.00 27.98 -12.08
CA GLU A 394 31.32 29.16 -12.62
C GLU A 394 30.01 29.45 -11.88
N ARG A 395 29.18 28.41 -11.68
CA ARG A 395 27.90 28.53 -10.97
C ARG A 395 28.10 28.95 -9.52
N LEU A 396 29.10 28.40 -8.82
CA LEU A 396 29.41 28.79 -7.43
C LEU A 396 29.87 30.24 -7.33
N LEU A 397 30.74 30.69 -8.24
CA LEU A 397 31.19 32.09 -8.27
C LEU A 397 30.01 33.04 -8.50
N ALA A 398 29.11 32.69 -9.42
CA ALA A 398 27.88 33.45 -9.65
C ALA A 398 26.94 33.47 -8.42
N LEU A 399 26.73 32.31 -7.78
CA LEU A 399 25.86 32.20 -6.60
C LEU A 399 26.40 32.96 -5.38
N THR A 400 27.73 33.07 -5.27
CA THR A 400 28.40 33.83 -4.21
C THR A 400 28.65 35.30 -4.60
N ASN A 401 28.16 35.72 -5.78
CA ASN A 401 28.25 37.08 -6.32
C ASN A 401 29.70 37.61 -6.44
N HIS A 402 30.61 36.74 -6.86
CA HIS A 402 31.95 37.14 -7.25
C HIS A 402 31.96 37.45 -8.75
N ASN A 403 32.54 38.59 -9.14
CA ASN A 403 32.84 38.88 -10.53
C ASN A 403 34.10 38.12 -10.94
N PHE A 404 34.07 37.45 -12.08
CA PHE A 404 35.19 36.66 -12.59
C PHE A 404 35.32 36.81 -14.10
N SER A 405 36.50 36.45 -14.60
CA SER A 405 36.80 36.26 -16.02
C SER A 405 37.28 34.83 -16.22
N THR A 406 36.87 34.21 -17.32
CA THR A 406 37.14 32.82 -17.64
C THR A 406 38.12 32.69 -18.79
N GLN A 407 39.03 31.71 -18.73
CA GLN A 407 39.90 31.30 -19.84
C GLN A 407 40.64 32.49 -20.47
N ILE A 408 41.23 33.34 -19.62
CA ILE A 408 41.85 34.60 -20.02
C ILE A 408 43.37 34.54 -19.85
N GLU A 409 44.07 35.26 -20.71
CA GLU A 409 45.49 35.54 -20.57
C GLU A 409 45.67 36.81 -19.72
N ILE A 410 46.28 36.69 -18.54
CA ILE A 410 46.51 37.82 -17.63
C ILE A 410 48.00 38.22 -17.59
N PRO A 411 48.32 39.53 -17.57
CA PRO A 411 49.68 39.99 -17.33
C PRO A 411 50.01 39.88 -15.83
N VAL A 412 50.98 39.06 -15.49
CA VAL A 412 51.38 38.79 -14.10
C VAL A 412 52.66 39.52 -13.69
N TYR A 413 53.46 39.94 -14.68
CA TYR A 413 54.64 40.77 -14.46
C TYR A 413 54.92 41.66 -15.66
N GLN A 414 55.28 42.91 -15.41
CA GLN A 414 55.69 43.84 -16.44
C GLN A 414 56.83 44.74 -15.95
N SER A 415 57.96 44.72 -16.66
CA SER A 415 59.11 45.59 -16.40
C SER A 415 59.38 46.49 -17.61
N HIS A 416 59.14 47.79 -17.45
CA HIS A 416 59.38 48.77 -18.52
C HIS A 416 60.87 49.03 -18.75
N LYS A 417 61.72 48.79 -17.75
CA LYS A 417 63.18 48.94 -17.89
C LYS A 417 63.81 47.81 -18.71
N ALA A 418 63.25 46.61 -18.61
CA ALA A 418 63.76 45.41 -19.27
C ALA A 418 62.96 45.03 -20.54
N ASP A 419 61.92 45.81 -20.88
CA ASP A 419 60.96 45.50 -21.94
C ASP A 419 60.43 44.05 -21.88
N LEU A 420 60.15 43.59 -20.65
CA LEU A 420 59.71 42.23 -20.38
C LEU A 420 58.26 42.23 -19.88
N ARG A 421 57.42 41.40 -20.51
CA ARG A 421 56.05 41.11 -20.07
C ARG A 421 55.88 39.60 -19.96
N VAL A 422 55.36 39.16 -18.83
CA VAL A 422 54.98 37.76 -18.61
C VAL A 422 53.48 37.69 -18.49
N ASN A 423 52.89 36.85 -19.32
CA ASN A 423 51.47 36.58 -19.35
C ASN A 423 51.23 35.10 -19.06
N ILE A 424 50.13 34.80 -18.37
CA ILE A 424 49.74 33.43 -18.02
C ILE A 424 48.27 33.23 -18.40
N ASN A 425 47.96 32.09 -19.02
CA ASN A 425 46.59 31.64 -19.25
C ASN A 425 46.05 31.01 -17.97
N VAL A 426 44.87 31.45 -17.53
CA VAL A 426 44.22 30.98 -16.30
C VAL A 426 42.78 30.60 -16.56
N ASP A 427 42.28 29.60 -15.84
CA ASP A 427 40.90 29.11 -16.01
C ASP A 427 39.88 30.09 -15.45
N PHE A 428 40.09 30.57 -14.22
CA PHE A 428 39.31 31.65 -13.63
C PHE A 428 40.23 32.70 -13.03
N PHE A 429 39.93 33.96 -13.32
CA PHE A 429 40.53 35.12 -12.71
C PHE A 429 39.45 35.94 -12.00
N LEU A 430 39.67 36.30 -10.74
CA LEU A 430 38.72 37.06 -9.94
C LEU A 430 39.44 37.91 -8.90
N ARG A 431 38.71 38.76 -8.20
CA ARG A 431 39.24 39.56 -7.09
C ARG A 431 38.53 39.19 -5.80
N ILE A 432 39.30 38.80 -4.79
CA ILE A 432 38.81 38.43 -3.46
C ILE A 432 39.33 39.47 -2.47
N GLY A 433 38.46 40.35 -2.00
CA GLY A 433 38.86 41.54 -1.25
C GLY A 433 39.78 42.43 -2.10
N GLU A 434 41.02 42.63 -1.64
CA GLU A 434 42.03 43.44 -2.35
C GLU A 434 43.03 42.61 -3.15
N SER A 435 42.91 41.29 -3.14
CA SER A 435 43.85 40.39 -3.79
C SER A 435 43.30 39.86 -5.12
N ASP A 436 44.16 39.86 -6.12
CA ASP A 436 43.88 39.17 -7.37
C ASP A 436 44.03 37.66 -7.14
N ALA A 437 43.07 36.88 -7.64
CA ALA A 437 42.92 35.48 -7.33
C ALA A 437 42.75 34.65 -8.61
N ILE A 438 43.27 33.44 -8.58
CA ILE A 438 43.23 32.48 -9.68
C ILE A 438 42.71 31.14 -9.16
N ILE A 439 41.74 30.57 -9.88
CA ILE A 439 41.31 29.18 -9.67
C ILE A 439 41.73 28.39 -10.91
N ASP A 440 42.50 27.32 -10.70
CA ASP A 440 43.10 26.48 -11.73
C ASP A 440 42.47 25.07 -11.75
N LEU A 441 41.84 24.72 -12.87
CA LEU A 441 41.27 23.39 -13.13
C LEU A 441 42.13 22.56 -14.10
N THR A 442 43.06 23.20 -14.82
CA THR A 442 43.88 22.57 -15.86
C THR A 442 45.21 22.04 -15.33
N GLY A 443 45.75 22.64 -14.27
CA GLY A 443 46.97 22.19 -13.59
C GLY A 443 48.20 22.99 -14.00
N LEU A 444 48.38 24.17 -13.41
CA LEU A 444 49.60 24.96 -13.56
C LEU A 444 50.80 24.27 -12.89
N THR A 445 51.99 24.43 -13.47
CA THR A 445 53.21 23.81 -12.93
C THR A 445 53.64 24.48 -11.62
N PRO A 446 54.32 23.78 -10.70
CA PRO A 446 54.75 24.36 -9.43
C PRO A 446 55.60 25.63 -9.57
N GLN A 447 56.39 25.74 -10.66
CA GLN A 447 57.19 26.92 -10.95
C GLN A 447 56.33 28.14 -11.26
N ILE A 448 55.24 27.95 -12.01
CA ILE A 448 54.27 29.01 -12.33
C ILE A 448 53.50 29.41 -11.06
N VAL A 449 53.11 28.44 -10.24
CA VAL A 449 52.41 28.70 -8.97
C VAL A 449 53.26 29.55 -8.03
N SER A 450 54.52 29.17 -7.79
CA SER A 450 55.43 29.98 -6.96
C SER A 450 55.62 31.39 -7.52
N PHE A 451 55.69 31.53 -8.85
CA PHE A 451 55.80 32.84 -9.48
C PHE A 451 54.55 33.71 -9.23
N LEU A 452 53.35 33.14 -9.32
CA LEU A 452 52.09 33.84 -9.02
C LEU A 452 52.03 34.30 -7.56
N GLU A 453 52.38 33.42 -6.62
CA GLU A 453 52.39 33.71 -5.18
C GLU A 453 53.40 34.83 -4.82
N GLU A 454 54.60 34.80 -5.40
CA GLU A 454 55.62 35.86 -5.25
C GLU A 454 55.10 37.23 -5.72
N HIS A 455 54.18 37.23 -6.70
CA HIS A 455 53.54 38.42 -7.25
C HIS A 455 52.17 38.71 -6.63
N GLN A 456 51.90 38.17 -5.43
CA GLN A 456 50.72 38.45 -4.60
C GLN A 456 49.38 37.96 -5.16
N PHE A 457 49.39 37.04 -6.13
CA PHE A 457 48.18 36.36 -6.56
C PHE A 457 47.80 35.28 -5.54
N SER A 458 46.54 35.26 -5.13
CA SER A 458 45.97 34.13 -4.41
C SER A 458 45.68 33.00 -5.39
N TYR A 459 46.01 31.76 -5.03
CA TYR A 459 45.94 30.64 -5.95
C TYR A 459 45.21 29.44 -5.34
N LEU A 460 44.24 28.89 -6.07
CA LEU A 460 43.55 27.65 -5.74
C LEU A 460 43.73 26.64 -6.87
N SER A 461 44.30 25.48 -6.57
CA SER A 461 44.35 24.36 -7.52
C SER A 461 43.23 23.36 -7.26
N LEU A 462 42.41 23.12 -8.29
CA LEU A 462 41.34 22.13 -8.35
C LEU A 462 41.60 21.08 -9.44
N SER A 463 42.76 21.13 -10.12
CA SER A 463 43.11 20.27 -11.25
C SER A 463 42.96 18.77 -10.97
N ALA A 464 43.40 18.33 -9.79
CA ALA A 464 43.31 16.94 -9.34
C ALA A 464 41.95 16.59 -8.70
N GLU A 465 41.08 17.56 -8.41
CA GLU A 465 39.84 17.33 -7.68
C GLU A 465 38.75 16.78 -8.60
N LYS A 466 38.14 15.69 -8.17
CA LYS A 466 37.16 14.92 -8.94
C LYS A 466 35.81 14.84 -8.24
N ASP A 467 35.78 14.98 -6.93
CA ASP A 467 34.55 14.98 -6.16
C ASP A 467 33.88 16.37 -6.26
N PRO A 468 32.65 16.47 -6.80
CA PRO A 468 31.93 17.73 -6.86
C PRO A 468 31.75 18.41 -5.50
N LEU A 469 31.55 17.65 -4.42
CA LEU A 469 31.39 18.23 -3.09
C LEU A 469 32.70 18.81 -2.57
N GLU A 470 33.82 18.09 -2.76
CA GLU A 470 35.14 18.60 -2.37
C GLU A 470 35.54 19.83 -3.19
N LEU A 471 35.19 19.86 -4.48
CA LEU A 471 35.37 21.02 -5.35
C LEU A 471 34.60 22.24 -4.82
N ILE A 472 33.33 22.04 -4.40
CA ILE A 472 32.54 23.10 -3.76
C ILE A 472 33.19 23.56 -2.47
N ALA A 473 33.57 22.65 -1.57
CA ALA A 473 34.17 22.97 -0.28
C ALA A 473 35.43 23.83 -0.44
N LYS A 474 36.38 23.38 -1.27
CA LYS A 474 37.64 24.10 -1.55
C LYS A 474 37.39 25.47 -2.18
N THR A 475 36.42 25.56 -3.09
CA THR A 475 36.06 26.84 -3.73
C THR A 475 35.45 27.80 -2.71
N LEU A 476 34.50 27.35 -1.88
CA LEU A 476 33.89 28.20 -0.85
C LEU A 476 34.88 28.65 0.22
N GLU A 477 35.79 27.75 0.64
CA GLU A 477 36.89 28.08 1.55
C GLU A 477 37.80 29.17 0.97
N PHE A 478 38.22 29.03 -0.28
CA PHE A 478 39.04 30.02 -0.97
C PHE A 478 38.36 31.40 -1.10
N LEU A 479 37.04 31.41 -1.30
CA LEU A 479 36.22 32.62 -1.36
C LEU A 479 35.92 33.22 0.03
N ASN A 480 36.36 32.58 1.12
CA ASN A 480 36.02 32.94 2.50
C ASN A 480 34.51 32.94 2.78
N VAL A 481 33.76 32.04 2.13
CA VAL A 481 32.32 31.86 2.37
C VAL A 481 32.13 30.82 3.46
N GLN A 482 31.29 31.11 4.47
CA GLN A 482 30.97 30.14 5.51
C GLN A 482 30.08 29.02 4.94
N PHE A 483 30.44 27.78 5.24
CA PHE A 483 29.68 26.60 4.82
C PHE A 483 29.68 25.51 5.88
N GLY A 484 28.66 24.66 5.85
CA GLY A 484 28.59 23.42 6.63
C GLY A 484 28.77 22.22 5.73
N ASN A 485 29.73 21.35 6.01
CA ASN A 485 29.97 20.11 5.28
C ASN A 485 29.52 18.88 6.08
N GLY A 486 29.00 17.86 5.41
CA GLY A 486 28.66 16.57 6.00
C GLY A 486 27.17 16.23 5.93
N GLN A 487 26.66 15.63 6.99
CA GLN A 487 25.26 15.21 7.09
C GLN A 487 24.40 16.34 7.64
N HIS A 488 23.34 16.71 6.92
CA HIS A 488 22.40 17.74 7.32
C HIS A 488 21.03 17.13 7.59
N SER A 489 20.45 17.41 8.76
CA SER A 489 19.14 16.91 9.16
C SER A 489 18.06 17.98 8.99
N PHE A 490 16.95 17.61 8.35
CA PHE A 490 15.83 18.50 8.05
C PHE A 490 14.54 17.93 8.62
N VAL A 491 13.83 18.72 9.43
CA VAL A 491 12.56 18.31 10.03
C VAL A 491 11.41 18.66 9.08
N ILE A 492 10.83 17.67 8.42
CA ILE A 492 9.79 17.87 7.39
C ILE A 492 8.36 17.79 7.94
N ALA A 493 8.20 17.28 9.16
CA ALA A 493 6.98 17.45 9.93
C ALA A 493 7.37 17.64 11.39
N GLU A 494 7.14 18.84 11.92
CA GLU A 494 7.28 19.16 13.34
C GLU A 494 5.88 19.47 13.87
N LYS A 495 5.41 18.67 14.83
CA LYS A 495 4.11 18.89 15.48
C LYS A 495 4.30 19.36 16.91
N ASP A 496 5.09 18.62 17.67
CA ASP A 496 5.47 18.91 19.03
C ASP A 496 6.84 18.28 19.34
N SER A 497 7.23 18.24 20.61
CA SER A 497 8.57 17.78 21.00
C SER A 497 8.88 16.31 20.65
N TRP A 498 7.92 15.48 20.23
CA TRP A 498 8.13 14.04 20.05
C TRP A 498 7.39 13.40 18.85
N ARG A 499 6.62 14.17 18.07
CA ARG A 499 6.01 13.71 16.80
C ARG A 499 6.67 14.38 15.61
N ASN A 500 7.86 13.91 15.30
CA ASN A 500 8.74 14.51 14.32
C ASN A 500 9.11 13.53 13.22
N ILE A 501 9.14 14.04 11.99
CA ILE A 501 9.68 13.35 10.83
C ILE A 501 10.85 14.19 10.35
N GLN A 502 12.03 13.58 10.38
CA GLN A 502 13.23 14.20 9.86
C GLN A 502 13.90 13.30 8.83
N PHE A 503 14.56 13.91 7.86
CA PHE A 503 15.45 13.19 6.95
C PHE A 503 16.85 13.77 7.04
N THR A 504 17.84 12.95 6.74
CA THR A 504 19.26 13.35 6.76
C THR A 504 19.86 13.10 5.39
N LEU A 505 20.59 14.11 4.91
CA LEU A 505 21.13 14.20 3.56
C LEU A 505 22.61 14.63 3.62
N PRO A 506 23.53 13.92 2.95
CA PRO A 506 24.89 14.41 2.74
C PRO A 506 24.91 15.64 1.81
N GLY A 507 25.73 16.62 2.13
CA GLY A 507 25.97 17.75 1.25
C GLY A 507 26.75 18.90 1.89
N ILE A 508 26.75 20.02 1.19
CA ILE A 508 27.33 21.27 1.65
C ILE A 508 26.23 22.33 1.72
N THR A 509 26.06 22.95 2.89
CA THR A 509 25.16 24.08 3.07
C THR A 509 25.95 25.38 3.10
N PHE A 510 25.46 26.40 2.41
CA PHE A 510 26.04 27.75 2.41
C PHE A 510 24.93 28.77 2.15
N ALA A 511 25.22 30.06 2.33
CA ALA A 511 24.26 31.12 2.02
C ALA A 511 24.74 31.95 0.85
N ASP A 512 23.80 32.44 0.04
CA ASP A 512 24.10 33.49 -0.93
C ASP A 512 24.26 34.86 -0.23
N PRO A 513 24.66 35.92 -0.95
CA PRO A 513 24.81 37.25 -0.37
C PRO A 513 23.52 37.88 0.14
N THR A 514 22.35 37.36 -0.27
CA THR A 514 21.04 37.80 0.26
C THR A 514 20.67 37.08 1.57
N GLY A 515 21.47 36.10 1.99
CA GLY A 515 21.23 35.25 3.15
C GLY A 515 20.35 34.04 2.84
N LYS A 516 20.01 33.78 1.57
CA LYS A 516 19.20 32.62 1.18
C LYS A 516 20.05 31.36 1.25
N ALA A 517 19.60 30.37 2.03
CA ALA A 517 20.30 29.11 2.19
C ALA A 517 20.30 28.29 0.90
N ILE A 518 21.43 27.66 0.62
CA ILE A 518 21.64 26.73 -0.49
C ILE A 518 22.16 25.43 0.11
N ILE A 519 21.61 24.30 -0.33
CA ILE A 519 22.20 22.99 -0.10
C ILE A 519 22.66 22.39 -1.41
N ALA A 520 23.95 22.11 -1.52
CA ALA A 520 24.53 21.34 -2.60
C ALA A 520 24.58 19.86 -2.24
N THR A 521 24.01 19.00 -3.07
CA THR A 521 23.98 17.56 -2.82
C THR A 521 24.13 16.76 -4.11
N ALA A 522 24.82 15.63 -4.01
CA ALA A 522 24.90 14.62 -5.06
C ALA A 522 23.86 13.50 -4.89
N ALA A 523 23.05 13.53 -3.83
CA ALA A 523 22.00 12.53 -3.65
C ALA A 523 20.88 12.75 -4.68
N ASP A 524 20.28 11.64 -5.13
CA ASP A 524 19.07 11.66 -5.95
C ASP A 524 17.88 12.15 -5.13
N LEU A 525 17.67 13.47 -5.19
CA LEU A 525 16.65 14.14 -4.40
C LEU A 525 15.31 13.99 -5.09
N ARG A 526 14.43 13.15 -4.51
CA ARG A 526 13.06 13.03 -4.98
C ARG A 526 12.35 14.38 -4.96
N ASN A 527 11.46 14.60 -5.93
CA ASN A 527 10.74 15.87 -6.08
C ASN A 527 10.02 16.32 -4.80
N GLU A 528 9.44 15.38 -4.04
CA GLU A 528 8.76 15.70 -2.77
C GLU A 528 9.71 16.32 -1.74
N LEU A 529 10.96 15.85 -1.66
CA LEU A 529 11.98 16.40 -0.77
C LEU A 529 12.53 17.75 -1.27
N ALA A 530 12.68 17.91 -2.58
CA ALA A 530 13.07 19.20 -3.18
C ALA A 530 12.07 20.30 -2.80
N VAL A 531 10.79 20.00 -2.94
CA VAL A 531 9.71 20.91 -2.56
C VAL A 531 9.73 21.22 -1.06
N LEU A 532 9.88 20.20 -0.20
CA LEU A 532 9.94 20.40 1.25
C LEU A 532 11.13 21.27 1.67
N LEU A 533 12.31 21.07 1.07
CA LEU A 533 13.48 21.92 1.29
C LEU A 533 13.24 23.36 0.83
N SER A 534 12.61 23.56 -0.32
CA SER A 534 12.25 24.90 -0.82
C SER A 534 11.25 25.61 0.09
N GLN A 535 10.27 24.90 0.66
CA GLN A 535 9.36 25.44 1.66
C GLN A 535 10.07 25.86 2.96
N GLN A 536 11.18 25.21 3.28
CA GLN A 536 12.06 25.58 4.39
C GLN A 536 13.05 26.71 4.06
N GLY A 537 13.00 27.26 2.85
CA GLY A 537 13.83 28.37 2.41
C GLY A 537 15.16 27.98 1.77
N TYR A 538 15.39 26.70 1.51
CA TYR A 538 16.59 26.22 0.82
C TYR A 538 16.42 26.24 -0.69
N ARG A 539 17.46 26.66 -1.40
CA ARG A 539 17.66 26.30 -2.81
C ARG A 539 18.51 25.04 -2.90
N ILE A 540 18.19 24.17 -3.84
CA ILE A 540 18.91 22.91 -4.01
C ILE A 540 19.87 23.04 -5.19
N LEU A 541 21.18 22.98 -4.95
CA LEU A 541 22.18 22.86 -6.00
C LEU A 541 22.40 21.38 -6.29
N GLU A 542 21.83 20.90 -7.39
CA GLU A 542 21.86 19.48 -7.75
C GLU A 542 23.17 19.10 -8.46
N LEU A 543 23.84 18.06 -7.98
CA LEU A 543 25.14 17.57 -8.49
C LEU A 543 25.04 16.18 -9.15
N SER A 544 23.83 15.66 -9.36
CA SER A 544 23.55 14.33 -9.92
C SER A 544 24.18 14.14 -11.31
N ALA A 545 24.15 15.18 -12.16
CA ALA A 545 24.77 15.16 -13.50
C ALA A 545 26.29 14.95 -13.46
N LEU A 546 26.96 15.40 -12.38
CA LEU A 546 28.42 15.33 -12.23
C LEU A 546 28.90 14.03 -11.59
N SER A 547 28.02 13.33 -10.87
CA SER A 547 28.34 12.07 -10.18
C SER A 547 28.40 10.88 -11.15
N HIS A 548 27.80 10.98 -12.34
CA HIS A 548 27.86 9.95 -13.40
C HIS A 548 29.11 10.00 -14.29
N LEU A 549 29.96 11.03 -14.18
CA LEU A 549 31.21 11.13 -14.95
C LEU A 549 32.32 10.18 -14.47
N HIS A 550 32.06 9.39 -13.42
CA HIS A 550 33.01 8.45 -12.80
C HIS A 550 32.68 6.96 -13.06
N GLN A 551 31.82 6.64 -14.03
CA GLN A 551 31.62 5.26 -14.50
C GLN A 551 32.33 4.97 -15.82
#